data_AF-A0A1B8B9K9-F1
#
_entry.id   AF-A0A1B8B9K9-F1
#
_cell.length_a   1.000
_cell.length_b   1.000
_cell.length_c   1.000
_cell.angle_alpha   90.00
_cell.angle_beta   90.00
_cell.angle_gamma   90.00
#
_symmetry.space_group_name_H-M   'P 1'
#
loop_
_entity.id
_entity.type
_entity.pdbx_description
1 polymer ?
#
loop_
_entity_poly.entity_id
_entity_poly.type
_entity_poly.pdbx_seq_one_letter_code
_entity_poly.pdbx_strand_id
1 'polypeptide(L)'
;MTSQEQQLAPHPPPPPFPFCPPAPLRFSLNRLPPELRNHIWTLTLPCCRIFMVKRIERQNHKSQEGFFNFHHSNPNPRFPIALSVCRESREAALRQGFFFQEGKESAGLWFRPDTDILYFSTKQKWILRTKKHISIPEWDRVLHVGIQLEAFYFHKDFLSTPPENLAKKMERFYAHMPNLKTLSCMVWGRQGSRRIAVTFPMALPGSDEDTYALMRGRNIREVNDLVFNLTMSGNMGDV
;
A
#
# COMPACT_ATOMS: atom_id res chain seq x y z
N MET A 1 5.73 44.31 86.83
CA MET A 1 4.75 43.71 85.89
C MET A 1 5.21 44.04 84.49
N THR A 2 6.04 43.18 83.90
CA THR A 2 6.63 43.36 82.58
C THR A 2 5.81 42.54 81.59
N SER A 3 5.03 43.21 80.75
CA SER A 3 4.29 42.59 79.65
C SER A 3 5.25 42.28 78.51
N GLN A 4 5.36 40.99 78.18
CA GLN A 4 6.13 40.51 77.03
C GLN A 4 5.23 40.57 75.80
N GLU A 5 5.53 41.48 74.88
CA GLU A 5 4.85 41.62 73.60
C GLU A 5 5.37 40.55 72.64
N GLN A 6 4.54 39.54 72.35
CA GLN A 6 4.84 38.48 71.38
C GLN A 6 4.72 39.04 69.96
N GLN A 7 5.87 39.29 69.31
CA GLN A 7 5.94 39.59 67.89
C GLN A 7 5.50 38.37 67.05
N LEU A 8 4.40 38.54 66.32
CA LEU A 8 3.89 37.57 65.36
C LEU A 8 4.83 37.51 64.14
N ALA A 9 5.33 36.33 63.82
CA ALA A 9 6.22 36.14 62.67
C ALA A 9 5.49 36.45 61.33
N PRO A 10 6.19 37.06 60.35
CA PRO A 10 5.58 37.41 59.06
C PRO A 10 5.19 36.16 58.28
N HIS A 11 3.97 36.18 57.72
CA HIS A 11 3.45 35.09 56.91
C HIS A 11 4.30 34.88 55.63
N PRO A 12 4.58 33.63 55.24
CA PRO A 12 5.30 33.34 54.00
C PRO A 12 4.48 33.80 52.79
N PRO A 13 5.15 34.26 51.71
CA PRO A 13 4.47 34.68 50.50
C PRO A 13 3.71 33.49 49.86
N PRO A 14 2.56 33.74 49.22
CA PRO A 14 1.81 32.70 48.55
C PRO A 14 2.67 32.06 47.45
N PRO A 15 2.54 30.75 47.22
CA PRO A 15 3.27 30.06 46.17
C PRO A 15 2.95 30.68 44.80
N PRO A 16 3.92 30.75 43.87
CA PRO A 16 3.69 31.25 42.53
C PRO A 16 2.60 30.39 41.85
N PHE A 17 1.64 31.06 41.22
CA PHE A 17 0.55 30.39 40.52
C PHE A 17 1.10 29.35 39.53
N PRO A 18 0.50 28.14 39.45
CA PRO A 18 0.91 27.15 38.48
C PRO A 18 0.78 27.75 37.08
N PHE A 19 1.89 27.72 36.31
CA PHE A 19 1.90 28.13 34.91
C PHE A 19 0.89 27.27 34.14
N CYS A 20 -0.31 27.79 33.92
CA CYS A 20 -1.24 27.20 32.96
C CYS A 20 -0.61 27.36 31.57
N PRO A 21 -0.29 26.26 30.86
CA PRO A 21 0.18 26.37 29.49
C PRO A 21 -0.91 27.06 28.66
N PRO A 22 -0.53 27.99 27.75
CA PRO A 22 -1.50 28.66 26.90
C PRO A 22 -2.31 27.62 26.12
N ALA A 23 -3.61 27.86 26.00
CA ALA A 23 -4.50 26.94 25.27
C ALA A 23 -3.97 26.71 23.85
N PRO A 24 -4.06 25.49 23.30
CA PRO A 24 -3.58 25.20 21.96
C PRO A 24 -4.22 26.15 20.95
N LEU A 25 -3.40 26.84 20.15
CA LEU A 25 -3.87 27.69 19.07
C LEU A 25 -4.73 26.86 18.11
N ARG A 26 -6.03 27.16 18.06
CA ARG A 26 -6.97 26.52 17.14
C ARG A 26 -6.95 27.25 15.80
N PHE A 27 -6.29 26.65 14.82
CA PHE A 27 -6.31 27.15 13.45
C PHE A 27 -7.59 26.72 12.72
N SER A 28 -8.36 27.68 12.19
CA SER A 28 -9.60 27.37 11.45
C SER A 28 -9.29 27.15 9.97
N LEU A 29 -9.42 25.90 9.50
CA LEU A 29 -9.24 25.55 8.09
C LEU A 29 -10.10 26.39 7.14
N ASN A 30 -11.31 26.78 7.55
CA ASN A 30 -12.25 27.55 6.72
C ASN A 30 -11.77 28.97 6.38
N ARG A 31 -10.75 29.49 7.08
CA ARG A 31 -10.16 30.81 6.78
C ARG A 31 -9.11 30.74 5.68
N LEU A 32 -8.71 29.55 5.26
CA LEU A 32 -7.75 29.38 4.16
C LEU A 32 -8.44 29.53 2.79
N PRO A 33 -7.72 30.08 1.79
CA PRO A 33 -8.11 29.97 0.39
C PRO A 33 -8.42 28.51 -0.01
N PRO A 34 -9.39 28.29 -0.92
CA PRO A 34 -9.77 26.94 -1.38
C PRO A 34 -8.58 26.10 -1.88
N GLU A 35 -7.59 26.73 -2.51
CA GLU A 35 -6.41 26.08 -3.07
C GLU A 35 -5.56 25.43 -1.95
N LEU A 36 -5.34 26.17 -0.86
CA LEU A 36 -4.59 25.68 0.30
C LEU A 36 -5.35 24.58 1.03
N ARG A 37 -6.67 24.71 1.18
CA ARG A 37 -7.51 23.66 1.78
C ARG A 37 -7.46 22.37 0.97
N ASN A 38 -7.59 22.48 -0.36
CA ASN A 38 -7.46 21.35 -1.27
C ASN A 38 -6.08 20.69 -1.19
N HIS A 39 -5.01 21.48 -1.08
CA HIS A 39 -3.65 20.96 -0.92
C HIS A 39 -3.50 20.19 0.39
N ILE A 40 -4.00 20.76 1.50
CA ILE A 40 -4.03 20.10 2.81
C ILE A 40 -4.77 18.76 2.71
N TRP A 41 -5.97 18.73 2.13
CA TRP A 41 -6.72 17.49 1.98
C TRP A 41 -6.00 16.45 1.13
N THR A 42 -5.36 16.86 0.04
CA THR A 42 -4.57 15.96 -0.82
C THR A 42 -3.38 15.36 -0.06
N LEU A 43 -2.68 16.17 0.75
CA LEU A 43 -1.56 15.73 1.59
C LEU A 43 -2.00 14.80 2.74
N THR A 44 -3.24 14.91 3.20
CA THR A 44 -3.79 13.99 4.22
C THR A 44 -4.15 12.61 3.68
N LEU A 45 -4.17 12.42 2.36
CA LEU A 45 -4.45 11.11 1.78
C LEU A 45 -3.35 10.11 2.13
N PRO A 46 -3.70 8.82 2.34
CA PRO A 46 -2.69 7.80 2.62
C PRO A 46 -1.60 7.80 1.56
N CYS A 47 -0.36 7.52 1.99
CA CYS A 47 0.76 7.29 1.08
C CYS A 47 0.62 5.94 0.34
N CYS A 48 1.70 5.42 -0.24
CA CYS A 48 1.73 4.12 -0.91
C CYS A 48 1.16 3.00 -0.01
N ARG A 49 0.04 2.39 -0.41
CA ARG A 49 -0.56 1.21 0.25
C ARG A 49 -0.48 -0.01 -0.65
N ILE A 50 -0.42 -1.19 -0.03
CA ILE A 50 -0.41 -2.47 -0.74
C ILE A 50 -1.77 -3.16 -0.54
N PHE A 51 -2.49 -3.38 -1.63
CA PHE A 51 -3.77 -4.08 -1.64
C PHE A 51 -3.59 -5.52 -2.05
N MET A 52 -3.46 -6.41 -1.07
CA MET A 52 -3.30 -7.84 -1.30
C MET A 52 -4.61 -8.48 -1.70
N VAL A 53 -4.69 -8.95 -2.94
CA VAL A 53 -5.84 -9.72 -3.44
C VAL A 53 -5.91 -11.06 -2.71
N LYS A 54 -7.05 -11.36 -2.09
CA LYS A 54 -7.37 -12.64 -1.46
C LYS A 54 -7.95 -13.63 -2.47
N ARG A 55 -8.90 -13.18 -3.28
CA ARG A 55 -9.48 -13.95 -4.40
C ARG A 55 -10.21 -13.00 -5.36
N ILE A 56 -10.45 -13.47 -6.57
CA ILE A 56 -11.43 -12.85 -7.47
C ILE A 56 -12.72 -13.66 -7.36
N GLU A 57 -13.82 -12.99 -7.05
CA GLU A 57 -15.15 -13.58 -7.08
C GLU A 57 -15.88 -13.13 -8.32
N ARG A 58 -16.74 -14.01 -8.87
CA ARG A 58 -17.62 -13.64 -9.98
C ARG A 58 -18.92 -13.08 -9.42
N GLN A 59 -19.44 -12.05 -10.08
CA GLN A 59 -20.73 -11.46 -9.70
C GLN A 59 -21.89 -12.46 -9.89
N ASN A 60 -21.81 -13.28 -10.95
CA ASN A 60 -22.73 -14.37 -11.27
C ASN A 60 -21.95 -15.51 -11.96
N HIS A 61 -22.37 -16.77 -11.77
CA HIS A 61 -21.80 -17.95 -12.43
C HIS A 61 -21.75 -17.83 -13.96
N LYS A 62 -22.70 -17.09 -14.56
CA LYS A 62 -22.78 -16.87 -16.01
C LYS A 62 -21.98 -15.65 -16.51
N SER A 63 -21.58 -14.74 -15.61
CA SER A 63 -20.87 -13.51 -16.00
C SER A 63 -19.35 -13.72 -16.01
N GLN A 64 -18.66 -13.03 -16.92
CA GLN A 64 -17.20 -12.86 -16.87
C GLN A 64 -16.79 -11.68 -15.98
N GLU A 65 -17.76 -10.95 -15.44
CA GLU A 65 -17.56 -9.86 -14.50
C GLU A 65 -17.28 -10.41 -13.10
N GLY A 66 -16.21 -9.92 -12.52
CA GLY A 66 -15.80 -10.24 -11.17
C GLY A 66 -15.33 -9.01 -10.41
N PHE A 67 -15.01 -9.24 -9.15
CA PHE A 67 -14.50 -8.22 -8.26
C PHE A 67 -13.41 -8.81 -7.36
N PHE A 68 -12.52 -7.93 -6.90
CA PHE A 68 -11.49 -8.31 -5.96
C PHE A 68 -12.07 -8.46 -4.56
N ASN A 69 -11.67 -9.53 -3.89
CA ASN A 69 -11.71 -9.59 -2.44
C ASN A 69 -10.30 -9.35 -1.93
N PHE A 70 -10.14 -8.49 -0.94
CA PHE A 70 -8.84 -8.18 -0.38
C PHE A 70 -8.61 -8.89 0.94
N HIS A 71 -7.35 -8.94 1.38
CA HIS A 71 -7.01 -9.36 2.73
C HIS A 71 -7.10 -8.17 3.69
N HIS A 72 -8.13 -8.15 4.55
CA HIS A 72 -8.30 -7.13 5.59
C HIS A 72 -7.37 -7.31 6.80
N SER A 73 -6.60 -8.40 6.86
CA SER A 73 -5.75 -8.74 8.00
C SER A 73 -4.46 -7.88 8.10
N ASN A 74 -4.21 -6.98 7.16
CA ASN A 74 -3.11 -6.03 7.26
C ASN A 74 -3.59 -4.78 8.02
N PRO A 75 -2.85 -4.28 9.04
CA PRO A 75 -3.25 -3.10 9.82
C PRO A 75 -3.28 -1.78 9.02
N ASN A 76 -2.97 -1.83 7.72
CA ASN A 76 -3.12 -0.74 6.76
C ASN A 76 -3.64 -1.35 5.45
N PRO A 77 -4.94 -1.18 5.18
CA PRO A 77 -5.29 -0.03 4.39
C PRO A 77 -6.33 0.80 5.13
N ARG A 78 -5.87 1.80 5.89
CA ARG A 78 -6.76 2.77 6.52
C ARG A 78 -7.65 3.38 5.44
N PHE A 79 -8.95 3.26 5.65
CA PHE A 79 -9.94 4.07 4.95
C PHE A 79 -9.48 5.54 5.04
N PRO A 80 -9.32 6.26 3.92
CA PRO A 80 -8.88 7.65 3.96
C PRO A 80 -9.80 8.47 4.85
N ILE A 81 -9.24 9.04 5.92
CA ILE A 81 -10.01 9.88 6.85
C ILE A 81 -10.70 11.01 6.08
N ALA A 82 -10.06 11.53 5.03
CA ALA A 82 -10.62 12.56 4.15
C ALA A 82 -12.02 12.24 3.60
N LEU A 83 -12.37 10.96 3.40
CA LEU A 83 -13.69 10.58 2.91
C LEU A 83 -14.83 10.81 3.93
N SER A 84 -14.51 10.89 5.23
CA SER A 84 -15.49 11.01 6.32
C SER A 84 -15.53 12.38 7.00
N VAL A 85 -14.56 13.28 6.77
CA VAL A 85 -14.48 14.58 7.50
C VAL A 85 -15.56 15.56 7.06
N CYS A 86 -15.56 15.98 5.79
CA CYS A 86 -16.49 16.96 5.25
C CYS A 86 -16.62 16.78 3.73
N ARG A 87 -17.55 17.51 3.12
CA ARG A 87 -17.80 17.44 1.66
C ARG A 87 -16.55 17.76 0.84
N GLU A 88 -15.86 18.85 1.17
CA GLU A 88 -14.67 19.30 0.44
C GLU A 88 -13.53 18.28 0.51
N SER A 89 -13.28 17.71 1.69
CA SER A 89 -12.26 16.68 1.90
C SER A 89 -12.59 15.40 1.13
N ARG A 90 -13.87 15.00 1.11
CA ARG A 90 -14.35 13.86 0.33
C ARG A 90 -14.17 14.09 -1.17
N GLU A 91 -14.53 15.25 -1.68
CA GLU A 91 -14.33 15.61 -3.09
C GLU A 91 -12.85 15.61 -3.48
N ALA A 92 -11.95 16.02 -2.57
CA ALA A 92 -10.51 15.93 -2.79
C ALA A 92 -10.02 14.47 -2.88
N ALA A 93 -10.49 13.59 -1.99
CA ALA A 93 -10.16 12.17 -2.05
C ALA A 93 -10.71 11.47 -3.31
N LEU A 94 -11.94 11.78 -3.72
CA LEU A 94 -12.57 11.20 -4.91
C LEU A 94 -11.92 11.65 -6.22
N ARG A 95 -11.30 12.83 -6.26
CA ARG A 95 -10.51 13.27 -7.43
C ARG A 95 -9.22 12.50 -7.62
N GLN A 96 -8.67 11.94 -6.54
CA GLN A 96 -7.37 11.26 -6.53
C GLN A 96 -7.49 9.73 -6.60
N GLY A 97 -8.69 9.18 -6.46
CA GLY A 97 -8.85 7.73 -6.38
C GLY A 97 -10.24 7.24 -6.74
N PHE A 98 -10.45 5.94 -6.64
CA PHE A 98 -11.72 5.29 -6.94
C PHE A 98 -11.95 4.13 -5.97
N PHE A 99 -13.15 3.54 -6.00
CA PHE A 99 -13.46 2.38 -5.17
C PHE A 99 -13.45 1.11 -6.00
N PHE A 100 -12.67 0.12 -5.58
CA PHE A 100 -12.90 -1.25 -6.02
C PHE A 100 -14.17 -1.79 -5.36
N GLN A 101 -15.02 -2.43 -6.16
CA GLN A 101 -16.11 -3.22 -5.60
C GLN A 101 -15.55 -4.39 -4.78
N GLU A 102 -16.08 -4.60 -3.58
CA GLU A 102 -15.70 -5.71 -2.71
C GLU A 102 -16.96 -6.46 -2.24
N GLY A 103 -17.39 -7.48 -2.98
CA GLY A 103 -18.66 -8.15 -2.68
C GLY A 103 -19.88 -7.32 -3.10
N LYS A 104 -21.07 -7.87 -2.89
CA LYS A 104 -22.32 -7.27 -3.33
C LYS A 104 -22.80 -6.11 -2.46
N GLU A 105 -22.38 -6.05 -1.20
CA GLU A 105 -22.91 -5.13 -0.18
C GLU A 105 -21.85 -4.21 0.45
N SER A 106 -20.59 -4.29 0.02
CA SER A 106 -19.56 -3.38 0.54
C SER A 106 -19.61 -2.03 -0.17
N ALA A 107 -19.32 -0.96 0.58
CA ALA A 107 -19.00 0.35 0.04
C ALA A 107 -17.75 0.35 -0.85
N GLY A 108 -17.04 -0.79 -0.91
CA GLY A 108 -15.84 -0.97 -1.69
C GLY A 108 -14.61 -0.47 -0.96
N LEU A 109 -13.48 -0.58 -1.64
CA LEU A 109 -12.19 -0.25 -1.09
C LEU A 109 -11.56 0.89 -1.91
N TRP A 110 -11.29 2.01 -1.25
CA TRP A 110 -10.73 3.19 -1.92
C TRP A 110 -9.25 2.98 -2.28
N PHE A 111 -8.93 3.15 -3.56
CA PHE A 111 -7.63 2.96 -4.19
C PHE A 111 -7.19 4.25 -4.88
N ARG A 112 -5.92 4.62 -4.68
CA ARG A 112 -5.26 5.78 -5.29
C ARG A 112 -4.27 5.30 -6.37
N PRO A 113 -4.62 5.40 -7.66
CA PRO A 113 -3.84 4.84 -8.76
C PRO A 113 -2.37 5.24 -8.78
N ASP A 114 -2.08 6.49 -8.43
CA ASP A 114 -0.73 7.06 -8.54
C ASP A 114 0.28 6.55 -7.53
N THR A 115 -0.17 5.87 -6.47
CA THR A 115 0.75 5.37 -5.43
C THR A 115 0.42 4.00 -4.88
N ASP A 116 -0.83 3.57 -4.98
CA ASP A 116 -1.22 2.29 -4.40
C ASP A 116 -0.85 1.14 -5.32
N ILE A 117 -0.47 0.03 -4.71
CA ILE A 117 0.00 -1.17 -5.39
C ILE A 117 -1.06 -2.25 -5.26
N LEU A 118 -1.54 -2.77 -6.39
CA LEU A 118 -2.36 -3.97 -6.42
C LEU A 118 -1.44 -5.19 -6.35
N TYR A 119 -1.58 -6.01 -5.30
CA TYR A 119 -0.65 -7.08 -5.00
C TYR A 119 -1.25 -8.49 -5.14
N PHE A 120 -0.57 -9.34 -5.91
CA PHE A 120 -0.95 -10.73 -6.15
C PHE A 120 0.02 -11.68 -5.44
N SER A 121 -0.49 -12.49 -4.53
CA SER A 121 0.30 -13.51 -3.83
C SER A 121 0.33 -14.84 -4.60
N THR A 122 1.11 -15.79 -4.09
CA THR A 122 1.08 -17.20 -4.54
C THR A 122 -0.31 -17.82 -4.65
N LYS A 123 -1.24 -17.42 -3.79
CA LYS A 123 -2.61 -17.95 -3.78
C LYS A 123 -3.39 -17.54 -5.05
N GLN A 124 -2.96 -16.47 -5.71
CA GLN A 124 -3.55 -15.92 -6.92
C GLN A 124 -2.79 -16.31 -8.19
N LYS A 125 -1.83 -17.24 -8.13
CA LYS A 125 -1.04 -17.67 -9.30
C LYS A 125 -1.87 -18.19 -10.47
N TRP A 126 -3.11 -18.63 -10.24
CA TRP A 126 -4.02 -19.04 -11.30
C TRP A 126 -4.49 -17.87 -12.17
N ILE A 127 -4.54 -16.64 -11.63
CA ILE A 127 -4.91 -15.42 -12.37
C ILE A 127 -3.83 -15.10 -13.39
N LEU A 128 -2.56 -15.21 -13.01
CA LEU A 128 -1.41 -15.08 -13.94
C LEU A 128 -1.42 -16.12 -15.06
N ARG A 129 -2.26 -17.17 -14.94
CA ARG A 129 -2.37 -18.27 -15.91
C ARG A 129 -3.68 -18.29 -16.67
N THR A 130 -4.65 -17.46 -16.29
CA THR A 130 -5.98 -17.54 -16.89
C THR A 130 -5.89 -17.21 -18.37
N LYS A 131 -6.46 -18.09 -19.19
CA LYS A 131 -6.70 -17.79 -20.62
C LYS A 131 -8.02 -17.04 -20.82
N LYS A 132 -8.87 -17.02 -19.80
CA LYS A 132 -10.17 -16.36 -19.84
C LYS A 132 -9.98 -14.90 -19.44
N HIS A 133 -10.49 -14.01 -20.26
CA HIS A 133 -10.59 -12.61 -19.91
C HIS A 133 -11.52 -12.46 -18.71
N ILE A 134 -11.01 -11.89 -17.61
CA ILE A 134 -11.80 -11.53 -16.44
C ILE A 134 -12.03 -10.03 -16.52
N SER A 135 -13.29 -9.61 -16.57
CA SER A 135 -13.62 -8.19 -16.47
C SER A 135 -13.73 -7.82 -15.00
N ILE A 136 -12.91 -6.89 -14.54
CA ILE A 136 -13.04 -6.32 -13.19
C ILE A 136 -13.16 -4.81 -13.38
N PRO A 137 -14.25 -4.18 -12.90
CA PRO A 137 -14.39 -2.73 -12.96
C PRO A 137 -13.18 -2.01 -12.38
N GLU A 138 -12.74 -0.95 -13.08
CA GLU A 138 -11.62 -0.08 -12.71
C GLU A 138 -10.23 -0.76 -12.69
N TRP A 139 -10.11 -2.02 -13.14
CA TRP A 139 -8.81 -2.70 -13.18
C TRP A 139 -7.85 -2.03 -14.18
N ASP A 140 -8.38 -1.47 -15.26
CA ASP A 140 -7.66 -0.72 -16.28
C ASP A 140 -7.02 0.59 -15.76
N ARG A 141 -7.47 1.07 -14.60
CA ARG A 141 -6.95 2.27 -13.92
C ARG A 141 -5.81 1.96 -12.96
N VAL A 142 -5.42 0.70 -12.77
CA VAL A 142 -4.30 0.32 -11.91
C VAL A 142 -2.98 0.64 -12.58
N LEU A 143 -2.12 1.43 -11.91
CA LEU A 143 -0.83 1.86 -12.44
C LEU A 143 0.35 1.10 -11.83
N HIS A 144 0.19 0.49 -10.66
CA HIS A 144 1.28 -0.19 -9.95
C HIS A 144 0.85 -1.58 -9.51
N VAL A 145 1.63 -2.59 -9.91
CA VAL A 145 1.36 -4.00 -9.59
C VAL A 145 2.55 -4.63 -8.89
N GLY A 146 2.25 -5.31 -7.80
CA GLY A 146 3.17 -6.18 -7.08
C GLY A 146 2.83 -7.65 -7.31
N ILE A 147 3.82 -8.48 -7.63
CA ILE A 147 3.62 -9.93 -7.74
C ILE A 147 4.61 -10.64 -6.84
N GLN A 148 4.11 -11.54 -6.01
CA GLN A 148 4.96 -12.39 -5.21
C GLN A 148 5.85 -13.27 -6.09
N LEU A 149 7.16 -13.34 -5.82
CA LEU A 149 8.10 -14.11 -6.64
C LEU A 149 7.63 -15.55 -6.86
N GLU A 150 7.24 -16.23 -5.78
CA GLU A 150 6.75 -17.61 -5.82
C GLU A 150 5.53 -17.80 -6.75
N ALA A 151 4.78 -16.74 -7.10
CA ALA A 151 3.65 -16.85 -8.00
C ALA A 151 4.06 -17.15 -9.46
N PHE A 152 5.30 -16.85 -9.83
CA PHE A 152 5.88 -17.18 -11.14
C PHE A 152 6.31 -18.66 -11.24
N TYR A 153 6.55 -19.30 -10.10
CA TYR A 153 7.02 -20.68 -9.99
C TYR A 153 5.81 -21.61 -9.79
N PHE A 154 5.43 -22.33 -10.85
CA PHE A 154 4.12 -22.99 -10.89
C PHE A 154 4.00 -24.24 -10.02
N HIS A 155 5.12 -24.90 -9.75
CA HIS A 155 5.19 -26.15 -8.98
C HIS A 155 5.56 -25.90 -7.52
N LYS A 156 5.19 -26.86 -6.65
CA LYS A 156 5.63 -26.86 -5.24
C LYS A 156 7.13 -27.14 -5.11
N ASP A 157 7.75 -27.61 -6.17
CA ASP A 157 9.15 -27.98 -6.18
C ASP A 157 10.00 -26.73 -6.36
N PHE A 158 10.69 -26.33 -5.29
CA PHE A 158 11.61 -25.19 -5.25
C PHE A 158 12.78 -25.30 -6.24
N LEU A 159 12.91 -26.42 -6.94
CA LEU A 159 13.89 -26.67 -8.00
C LEU A 159 13.35 -26.37 -9.40
N SER A 160 12.04 -26.09 -9.54
CA SER A 160 11.46 -25.75 -10.83
C SER A 160 11.93 -24.37 -11.29
N THR A 161 12.22 -24.23 -12.57
CA THR A 161 12.39 -22.94 -13.23
C THR A 161 11.03 -22.34 -13.58
N PRO A 162 10.94 -21.02 -13.84
CA PRO A 162 9.74 -20.45 -14.43
C PRO A 162 9.44 -21.11 -15.77
N PRO A 163 8.18 -21.08 -16.23
CA PRO A 163 7.85 -21.63 -17.54
C PRO A 163 8.56 -20.88 -18.67
N GLU A 164 8.88 -21.56 -19.75
CA GLU A 164 9.42 -20.92 -20.96
C GLU A 164 8.44 -19.87 -21.54
N ASN A 165 7.14 -20.09 -21.37
CA ASN A 165 6.09 -19.16 -21.83
C ASN A 165 5.68 -18.11 -20.79
N LEU A 166 6.55 -17.75 -19.84
CA LEU A 166 6.24 -16.76 -18.82
C LEU A 166 5.84 -15.42 -19.43
N ALA A 167 6.67 -14.88 -20.33
CA ALA A 167 6.43 -13.57 -20.94
C ALA A 167 5.04 -13.49 -21.60
N LYS A 168 4.70 -14.48 -22.44
CA LYS A 168 3.40 -14.57 -23.10
C LYS A 168 2.21 -14.70 -22.14
N LYS A 169 2.40 -15.35 -20.99
CA LYS A 169 1.35 -15.42 -19.95
C LYS A 169 1.16 -14.08 -19.26
N MET A 170 2.27 -13.40 -19.01
CA MET A 170 2.28 -12.10 -18.37
C MET A 170 1.68 -11.02 -19.27
N GLU A 171 1.97 -11.00 -20.58
CA GLU A 171 1.31 -10.12 -21.55
C GLU A 171 -0.22 -10.18 -21.46
N ARG A 172 -0.79 -11.39 -21.33
CA ARG A 172 -2.25 -11.56 -21.18
C ARG A 172 -2.77 -11.01 -19.86
N PHE A 173 -2.01 -11.18 -18.80
CA PHE A 173 -2.36 -10.62 -17.50
C PHE A 173 -2.33 -9.08 -17.56
N TYR A 174 -1.38 -8.48 -18.27
CA TYR A 174 -1.28 -7.03 -18.43
C TYR A 174 -2.25 -6.44 -19.43
N ALA A 175 -2.84 -7.24 -20.32
CA ALA A 175 -3.93 -6.77 -21.18
C ALA A 175 -5.13 -6.22 -20.37
N HIS A 176 -5.24 -6.57 -19.07
CA HIS A 176 -6.23 -6.00 -18.15
C HIS A 176 -5.86 -4.61 -17.59
N MET A 177 -4.60 -4.20 -17.72
CA MET A 177 -4.03 -2.98 -17.13
C MET A 177 -3.19 -2.23 -18.19
N PRO A 178 -3.82 -1.70 -19.25
CA PRO A 178 -3.09 -1.07 -20.36
C PRO A 178 -2.28 0.17 -19.93
N ASN A 179 -2.64 0.79 -18.80
CA ASN A 179 -1.99 1.98 -18.26
C ASN A 179 -0.92 1.66 -17.21
N LEU A 180 -0.50 0.40 -17.08
CA LEU A 180 0.45 0.00 -16.05
C LEU A 180 1.77 0.78 -16.19
N LYS A 181 2.20 1.44 -15.11
CA LYS A 181 3.45 2.21 -15.04
C LYS A 181 4.57 1.42 -14.39
N THR A 182 4.27 0.67 -13.34
CA THR A 182 5.28 -0.12 -12.63
C THR A 182 4.84 -1.55 -12.37
N LEU A 183 5.80 -2.43 -12.54
CA LEU A 183 5.72 -3.81 -12.10
C LEU A 183 6.83 -4.07 -11.09
N SER A 184 6.49 -4.68 -9.97
CA SER A 184 7.47 -5.06 -8.97
C SER A 184 7.28 -6.51 -8.56
N CYS A 185 8.38 -7.23 -8.46
CA CYS A 185 8.38 -8.52 -7.81
C CYS A 185 8.64 -8.32 -6.32
N MET A 186 7.88 -9.03 -5.48
CA MET A 186 8.03 -8.98 -4.03
C MET A 186 8.49 -10.33 -3.50
N VAL A 187 9.57 -10.29 -2.72
CA VAL A 187 10.15 -11.43 -2.02
C VAL A 187 9.96 -11.22 -0.53
N TRP A 188 9.44 -12.23 0.16
CA TRP A 188 9.27 -12.16 1.61
C TRP A 188 10.44 -12.83 2.31
N GLY A 189 11.22 -12.03 3.03
CA GLY A 189 12.33 -12.47 3.86
C GLY A 189 12.03 -12.45 5.34
N ARG A 190 13.00 -12.90 6.13
CA ARG A 190 13.05 -12.67 7.57
C ARG A 190 14.29 -11.84 7.89
N GLN A 191 14.11 -10.80 8.70
CA GLN A 191 15.20 -10.07 9.34
C GLN A 191 14.97 -10.19 10.86
N GLY A 192 15.70 -11.11 11.48
CA GLY A 192 15.41 -11.55 12.86
C GLY A 192 14.00 -12.17 12.96
N SER A 193 13.16 -11.63 13.85
CA SER A 193 11.76 -12.05 14.03
C SER A 193 10.78 -11.36 13.08
N ARG A 194 11.19 -10.30 12.37
CA ARG A 194 10.31 -9.53 11.48
C ARG A 194 10.32 -10.11 10.07
N ARG A 195 9.13 -10.18 9.45
CA ARG A 195 9.02 -10.41 8.01
C ARG A 195 9.26 -9.10 7.28
N ILE A 196 10.19 -9.11 6.34
CA ILE A 196 10.46 -7.98 5.47
C ILE A 196 10.01 -8.33 4.05
N ALA A 197 9.42 -7.37 3.34
CA ALA A 197 9.21 -7.47 1.90
C ALA A 197 10.36 -6.75 1.22
N VAL A 198 11.10 -7.47 0.39
CA VAL A 198 12.05 -6.89 -0.55
C VAL A 198 11.35 -6.78 -1.89
N THR A 199 11.39 -5.60 -2.49
CA THR A 199 10.78 -5.35 -3.79
C THR A 199 11.86 -5.01 -4.80
N PHE A 200 11.82 -5.63 -5.97
CA PHE A 200 12.67 -5.22 -7.09
C PHE A 200 11.81 -4.90 -8.31
N PRO A 201 12.17 -3.85 -9.07
CA PRO A 201 11.44 -3.49 -10.27
C PRO A 201 11.60 -4.58 -11.33
N MET A 202 10.57 -4.74 -12.14
CA MET A 202 10.60 -5.56 -13.34
C MET A 202 10.19 -4.70 -14.52
N ALA A 203 10.76 -4.99 -15.69
CA ALA A 203 10.32 -4.32 -16.91
C ALA A 203 8.84 -4.66 -17.22
N LEU A 204 8.17 -3.82 -17.99
CA LEU A 204 6.79 -4.08 -18.41
C LEU A 204 6.81 -4.99 -19.65
N PRO A 205 5.88 -5.94 -19.84
CA PRO A 205 5.87 -6.72 -21.05
C PRO A 205 5.69 -5.89 -22.31
N GLY A 206 6.45 -6.27 -23.34
CA GLY A 206 6.59 -5.47 -24.56
C GLY A 206 7.72 -4.44 -24.48
N SER A 207 8.41 -4.28 -23.35
CA SER A 207 9.67 -3.54 -23.31
C SER A 207 10.78 -4.30 -24.04
N ASP A 208 11.76 -3.58 -24.61
CA ASP A 208 12.97 -4.18 -25.21
C ASP A 208 13.88 -4.86 -24.17
N GLU A 209 13.69 -4.56 -22.88
CA GLU A 209 14.40 -5.20 -21.78
C GLU A 209 13.89 -6.62 -21.53
N ASP A 210 14.81 -7.54 -21.23
CA ASP A 210 14.46 -8.89 -20.78
C ASP A 210 13.86 -8.84 -19.37
N THR A 211 12.55 -8.59 -19.33
CA THR A 211 11.72 -8.44 -18.13
C THR A 211 11.94 -9.55 -17.09
N TYR A 212 12.33 -10.74 -17.54
CA TYR A 212 12.44 -11.94 -16.72
C TYR A 212 13.87 -12.49 -16.65
N ALA A 213 14.88 -11.71 -17.06
CA ALA A 213 16.29 -12.10 -17.06
C ALA A 213 16.74 -12.65 -15.71
N LEU A 214 16.30 -12.01 -14.62
CA LEU A 214 16.64 -12.41 -13.25
C LEU A 214 16.19 -13.84 -12.92
N MET A 215 15.07 -14.28 -13.51
CA MET A 215 14.43 -15.57 -13.23
C MET A 215 14.76 -16.65 -14.28
N ARG A 216 15.26 -16.26 -15.45
CA ARG A 216 15.50 -17.18 -16.57
C ARG A 216 16.58 -18.21 -16.20
N GLY A 217 16.23 -19.49 -16.33
CA GLY A 217 17.14 -20.60 -16.04
C GLY A 217 17.49 -20.76 -14.56
N ARG A 218 16.87 -19.98 -13.65
CA ARG A 218 17.13 -20.04 -12.21
C ARG A 218 15.93 -20.58 -11.46
N ASN A 219 16.21 -21.43 -10.48
CA ASN A 219 15.21 -21.86 -9.52
C ASN A 219 14.92 -20.73 -8.50
N ILE A 220 13.85 -20.87 -7.74
CA ILE A 220 13.39 -19.80 -6.85
C ILE A 220 14.38 -19.48 -5.72
N ARG A 221 15.15 -20.46 -5.24
CA ARG A 221 16.16 -20.22 -4.19
C ARG A 221 17.28 -19.35 -4.71
N GLU A 222 17.79 -19.66 -5.90
CA GLU A 222 18.83 -18.86 -6.55
C GLU A 222 18.39 -17.41 -6.77
N VAL A 223 17.14 -17.19 -7.19
CA VAL A 223 16.61 -15.83 -7.36
C VAL A 223 16.45 -15.13 -6.02
N ASN A 224 15.93 -15.81 -4.99
CA ASN A 224 15.82 -15.25 -3.65
C ASN A 224 17.18 -14.83 -3.12
N ASP A 225 18.19 -15.71 -3.16
CA ASP A 225 19.53 -15.44 -2.66
C ASP A 225 20.15 -14.23 -3.38
N LEU A 226 19.98 -14.15 -4.71
CA LEU A 226 20.47 -13.03 -5.49
C LEU A 226 19.77 -11.70 -5.13
N VAL A 227 18.45 -11.72 -4.95
CA VAL A 227 17.67 -10.54 -4.54
C VAL A 227 18.07 -10.07 -3.14
N PHE A 228 18.22 -10.98 -2.18
CA PHE A 228 18.66 -10.64 -0.84
C PHE A 228 20.09 -10.09 -0.81
N ASN A 229 21.01 -10.71 -1.56
CA ASN A 229 22.40 -10.26 -1.64
C ASN A 229 22.51 -8.84 -2.23
N LEU A 230 21.77 -8.55 -3.32
CA LEU A 230 21.73 -7.21 -3.92
C LEU A 230 21.15 -6.16 -2.97
N THR A 231 20.14 -6.54 -2.19
CA THR A 231 19.50 -5.61 -1.24
C THR A 231 20.39 -5.31 -0.04
N MET A 232 21.15 -6.31 0.43
CA MET A 232 22.06 -6.15 1.57
C MET A 232 23.35 -5.42 1.19
N SER A 233 23.83 -5.56 -0.04
CA SER A 233 25.02 -4.84 -0.52
C SER A 233 24.73 -3.36 -0.83
N GLY A 234 23.54 -3.03 -1.32
CA GLY A 234 23.14 -1.65 -1.62
C GLY A 234 23.00 -0.76 -0.37
N ASN A 235 22.65 -1.34 0.79
CA ASN A 235 22.47 -0.59 2.03
C ASN A 235 23.77 -0.25 2.79
N MET A 236 24.94 -0.69 2.30
CA MET A 236 26.24 -0.32 2.90
C MET A 236 26.90 0.90 2.26
N GLY A 237 26.32 1.48 1.20
CA GLY A 237 26.92 2.59 0.44
C GLY A 237 26.50 4.00 0.85
N ASP A 238 25.41 4.15 1.62
CA ASP A 238 24.82 5.45 1.99
C ASP A 238 24.68 5.60 3.52
N VAL A 239 25.79 5.48 4.25
CA VAL A 239 25.91 5.89 5.67
C VAL A 239 27.19 6.70 5.88
#